data_AF-A0A0N7HIR9-F1
#
_entry.id   AF-A0A0N7HIR9-F1
#
_cell.length_a   1.000
_cell.length_b   1.000
_cell.length_c   1.000
_cell.angle_alpha   90.00
_cell.angle_beta   90.00
_cell.angle_gamma   90.00
#
_symmetry.space_group_name_H-M   'P 1'
#
loop_
_entity.id
_entity.type
_entity.pdbx_description
1 polymer ?
#
loop_
_entity_poly.entity_id
_entity_poly.type
_entity_poly.pdbx_seq_one_letter_code
_entity_poly.pdbx_strand_id
1 'polypeptide(L)' 'MNPEIMHDGKRFILATRLIAAVRRASLRPTGNVADQGDQITRAVDVLMAGV' A
#
# COMPACT_ATOMS: atom_id res chain seq x y z
N MET A 1 1.84 1.95 -11.06
CA MET A 1 2.36 3.18 -10.43
C MET A 1 2.68 2.88 -8.97
N ASN A 2 3.79 3.37 -8.41
CA ASN A 2 4.15 3.14 -7.00
C ASN A 2 3.96 4.46 -6.21
N PRO A 3 2.83 4.65 -5.52
CA PRO A 3 2.59 5.89 -4.79
C PRO A 3 3.51 6.02 -3.57
N GLU A 4 3.79 7.26 -3.19
CA GLU A 4 4.38 7.58 -1.90
C GLU A 4 3.31 7.50 -0.80
N ILE A 5 3.65 6.93 0.36
CA ILE A 5 2.80 6.81 1.54
C ILE A 5 3.52 7.43 2.73
N MET A 6 2.83 8.27 3.49
CA MET A 6 3.29 8.81 4.76
C MET A 6 2.81 7.91 5.91
N HIS A 7 3.73 7.44 6.73
CA HIS A 7 3.43 6.69 7.94
C HIS A 7 4.41 7.08 9.04
N ASP A 8 3.91 7.52 10.19
CA ASP A 8 4.72 7.90 11.35
C ASP A 8 5.84 8.91 11.00
N GLY A 9 5.46 9.95 10.25
CA GLY A 9 6.38 11.00 9.79
C GLY A 9 7.41 10.57 8.74
N LYS A 10 7.42 9.30 8.33
CA LYS A 10 8.33 8.75 7.33
C LYS A 10 7.62 8.57 6.00
N ARG A 11 8.38 8.77 4.93
CA ARG A 11 7.95 8.54 3.55
C ARG A 11 8.34 7.14 3.13
N PHE A 12 7.35 6.38 2.67
CA PHE A 12 7.50 5.06 2.09
C PHE A 12 7.04 5.06 0.65
N ILE A 13 7.48 4.08 -0.14
CA ILE A 13 6.97 3.83 -1.49
C ILE A 13 6.17 2.54 -1.43
N LEU A 14 4.91 2.58 -1.86
CA LEU A 14 4.10 1.37 -1.97
C LEU A 14 4.62 0.52 -3.13
N ALA A 15 5.20 -0.63 -2.80
CA ALA A 15 5.72 -1.58 -3.78
C ALA A 15 4.59 -2.38 -4.45
N THR A 16 3.77 -1.71 -5.27
CA THR A 16 2.55 -2.30 -5.87
C THR A 16 2.81 -3.58 -6.66
N ARG A 17 3.95 -3.67 -7.37
CA ARG A 17 4.36 -4.87 -8.12
C ARG A 17 4.75 -6.06 -7.25
N LEU A 18 4.91 -5.87 -5.95
CA LEU A 18 5.27 -6.91 -4.98
C LEU A 18 4.10 -7.28 -4.05
N ILE A 19 2.88 -6.84 -4.37
CA ILE A 19 1.69 -7.23 -3.60
C ILE A 19 1.53 -8.75 -3.70
N ALA A 20 1.48 -9.38 -2.53
CA ALA A 20 1.34 -10.81 -2.39
C ALA A 20 0.56 -11.15 -1.13
N ALA A 21 -0.05 -12.32 -1.09
CA ALA A 21 -0.68 -12.84 0.12
C ALA A 21 0.37 -13.26 1.15
N VAL A 22 0.14 -12.92 2.42
CA VAL A 22 1.00 -13.29 3.56
C VAL A 22 0.17 -13.93 4.68
N ARG A 23 0.81 -14.70 5.56
CA ARG A 23 0.11 -15.34 6.69
C ARG A 23 -0.28 -14.29 7.73
N ARG A 24 -1.55 -14.29 8.17
CA ARG A 24 -2.01 -13.36 9.22
C ARG A 24 -1.21 -13.48 10.52
N ALA A 25 -0.77 -14.69 10.88
CA ALA A 25 0.00 -14.95 12.10
C ALA A 25 1.39 -14.28 12.12
N SER A 26 1.94 -13.87 10.97
CA SER A 26 3.22 -13.15 10.91
C SER A 26 3.06 -11.62 10.95
N LEU A 27 1.84 -11.11 11.02
CA LEU A 27 1.56 -9.67 11.00
C LEU A 27 1.35 -9.12 12.41
N ARG A 28 1.80 -7.87 12.62
CA ARG A 28 1.49 -7.06 13.81
C ARG A 28 0.96 -5.71 13.35
N PRO A 29 -0.15 -5.20 13.91
CA PRO A 29 -0.61 -3.84 13.62
C PRO A 29 0.42 -2.80 14.09
N THR A 30 0.75 -1.81 13.25
CA THR A 30 1.74 -0.77 13.56
C THR A 30 1.24 0.65 13.38
N GLY A 31 0.04 0.85 12.82
CA GLY A 31 -0.48 2.19 12.54
C GLY A 31 -1.65 2.15 11.56
N ASN A 32 -2.02 3.34 11.07
CA ASN A 32 -3.14 3.55 10.16
C ASN A 32 -2.75 4.59 9.08
N VAL A 33 -3.13 4.32 7.83
CA VAL A 33 -2.92 5.19 6.66
C VAL A 33 -4.22 5.35 5.84
N ALA A 34 -5.37 5.18 6.48
CA ALA A 34 -6.68 5.24 5.82
C ALA A 34 -6.99 6.60 5.17
N ASP A 35 -6.36 7.67 5.65
CA ASP A 35 -6.38 9.01 5.06
C ASP A 35 -5.82 9.05 3.62
N GLN A 36 -4.99 8.08 3.25
CA GLN A 36 -4.39 7.92 1.93
C GLN A 36 -5.09 6.83 1.09
N GLY A 37 -6.29 6.40 1.49
CA GLY A 37 -7.03 5.29 0.90
C GLY A 37 -7.30 5.44 -0.60
N ASP A 38 -7.64 6.64 -1.06
CA ASP A 38 -7.90 6.91 -2.48
C ASP A 38 -6.66 6.67 -3.36
N GLN A 39 -5.50 7.09 -2.86
CA GLN A 39 -4.23 6.93 -3.57
C GLN A 39 -3.80 5.45 -3.63
N ILE A 40 -4.01 4.72 -2.52
CA ILE A 40 -3.73 3.28 -2.45
C ILE A 40 -4.64 2.51 -3.42
N THR A 41 -5.95 2.77 -3.38
CA THR A 41 -6.94 2.10 -4.23
C THR A 41 -6.63 2.33 -5.71
N ARG A 42 -6.39 3.59 -6.11
CA ARG A 42 -6.03 3.91 -7.50
C ARG A 42 -4.77 3.19 -7.97
N ALA A 43 -3.76 3.06 -7.10
CA ALA A 43 -2.53 2.36 -7.47
C ALA A 43 -2.75 0.85 -7.66
N VAL A 44 -3.65 0.25 -6.87
CA VAL A 44 -4.09 -1.14 -7.04
C VAL A 44 -4.93 -1.29 -8.31
N ASP A 45 -5.85 -0.38 -8.58
CA ASP A 45 -6.68 -0.43 -9.79
C ASP A 45 -5.81 -0.36 -11.06
N VAL A 46 -4.80 0.52 -11.09
CA VAL A 46 -3.84 0.59 -12.19
C VAL A 46 -3.06 -0.72 -12.35
N LEU A 47 -2.65 -1.35 -11.24
CA LEU A 47 -1.99 -2.67 -11.30
C LEU A 47 -2.91 -3.74 -11.90
N MET A 48 -4.19 -3.76 -11.52
CA MET A 48 -5.16 -4.78 -11.95
C MET A 48 -5.67 -4.55 -13.37
N ALA A 49 -5.83 -3.29 -13.78
CA ALA A 49 -6.25 -2.92 -15.12
C ALA A 49 -5.13 -3.07 -16.16
N GLY A 50 -3.86 -3.12 -15.73
CA GLY A 50 -2.71 -3.36 -16.60
C GLY A 50 -2.37 -2.20 -17.55
N VAL A 51 -2.81 -0.98 -17.22
CA VAL A 51 -2.62 0.25 -18.01
C VAL A 51 -1.24 0.87 -17.80
#